data_AF-A0A2T6BQH1-F1
#
_entry.id   AF-A0A2T6BQH1-F1
#
_cell.length_a   1.000
_cell.length_b   1.000
_cell.length_c   1.000
_cell.angle_alpha   90.00
_cell.angle_beta   90.00
_cell.angle_gamma   90.00
#
_symmetry.space_group_name_H-M   'P 1'
#
loop_
_entity.id
_entity.type
_entity.pdbx_description
1 polymer ?
#
loop_
_entity_poly.entity_id
_entity_poly.type
_entity_poly.pdbx_seq_one_letter_code
_entity_poly.pdbx_strand_id
1 'polypeptide(L)'
;MSQLSARKLSSLLTSRSPSSEKEPDHRPDSSIHKDWDERSRASLVILWGLLVYPALDPELRTQREPSVREDEVYDLFRDYLGTASDWNNVLKQLKAHDYIRYRRDGQRIVAGTKLWTAVDAAKMYRLFRSSVIVRNMWLDQRQKGKNNG
;
A
#
# COMPACT_ATOMS: atom_id res chain seq x y z
N MET A 1 0.83 14.95 -23.40
CA MET A 1 1.89 14.69 -22.39
C MET A 1 1.73 15.72 -21.28
N SER A 2 1.37 15.27 -20.08
CA SER A 2 1.15 16.17 -18.95
C SER A 2 1.95 15.61 -17.76
N GLN A 3 3.15 16.15 -17.55
CA GLN A 3 3.97 15.84 -16.37
C GLN A 3 3.27 16.45 -15.14
N LEU A 4 2.56 15.63 -14.39
CA LEU A 4 1.99 16.02 -13.11
C LEU A 4 3.11 16.05 -12.07
N SER A 5 3.51 17.26 -11.69
CA SER A 5 4.52 17.54 -10.66
C SER A 5 4.10 16.99 -9.29
N ALA A 6 5.03 16.37 -8.57
CA ALA A 6 4.87 15.83 -7.21
C ALA A 6 4.20 16.81 -6.23
N ARG A 7 4.35 18.13 -6.45
CA ARG A 7 3.68 19.19 -5.69
C ARG A 7 2.16 19.11 -5.69
N LYS A 8 1.55 18.59 -6.77
CA LYS A 8 0.09 18.43 -6.89
C LYS A 8 -0.44 17.22 -6.09
N LEU A 9 0.42 16.21 -5.87
CA LEU A 9 0.10 15.08 -5.00
C LEU A 9 0.19 15.48 -3.53
N SER A 10 1.21 16.26 -3.16
CA SER A 10 1.36 16.79 -1.80
C SER A 10 0.21 17.71 -1.40
N SER A 11 -0.31 18.55 -2.31
CA SER A 11 -1.40 19.49 -2.00
C SER A 11 -2.74 18.81 -1.74
N LEU A 12 -2.94 17.57 -2.22
CA LEU A 12 -4.18 16.81 -2.01
C LEU A 12 -4.23 16.11 -0.63
N LEU A 13 -3.11 16.08 0.09
CA LEU A 13 -2.99 15.42 1.39
C LEU A 13 -3.15 16.40 2.59
N THR A 14 -3.06 17.71 2.35
CA THR A 14 -3.06 18.73 3.42
C THR A 14 -4.44 19.31 3.72
N SER A 15 -5.52 18.77 3.15
CA SER A 15 -6.89 19.21 3.47
C SER A 15 -7.40 18.53 4.75
N ARG A 16 -6.89 18.95 5.91
CA ARG A 16 -7.48 18.64 7.21
C ARG A 16 -8.78 19.42 7.40
N SER A 17 -9.88 18.71 7.66
CA SER A 17 -11.03 19.25 8.40
C SER A 17 -11.12 18.50 9.73
N PRO A 18 -11.30 19.20 10.87
CA PRO A 18 -11.44 18.59 12.18
C PRO A 18 -12.91 18.25 12.43
N SER A 19 -13.24 17.06 12.92
CA SER A 19 -14.46 16.87 13.72
C SER A 19 -14.57 15.53 14.42
N SER A 20 -14.92 15.67 15.70
CA SER A 20 -15.74 14.80 16.55
C SER A 20 -15.09 13.59 17.21
N GLU A 21 -14.73 13.82 18.47
CA GLU A 21 -14.63 12.85 19.56
C GLU A 21 -15.87 11.94 19.58
N LYS A 22 -15.66 10.61 19.60
CA LYS A 22 -16.62 9.63 20.12
C LYS A 22 -15.88 8.44 20.74
N GLU A 23 -16.43 8.03 21.88
CA GLU A 23 -16.03 7.05 22.91
C GLU A 23 -15.15 5.84 22.54
N PRO A 24 -14.35 5.33 23.50
CA PRO A 24 -13.50 4.16 23.29
C PRO A 24 -14.32 2.86 23.43
N ASP A 25 -14.63 2.23 22.30
CA ASP A 25 -15.10 0.84 22.25
C ASP A 25 -13.92 -0.10 22.62
N HIS A 26 -14.04 -0.79 23.76
CA HIS A 26 -13.08 -1.76 24.27
C HIS A 26 -13.06 -3.02 23.38
N ARG A 27 -12.34 -2.95 22.26
CA ARG A 27 -11.78 -4.12 21.57
C ARG A 27 -10.37 -4.36 22.08
N PRO A 28 -9.88 -5.62 22.20
CA PRO A 28 -8.49 -5.89 22.54
C PRO A 28 -7.61 -5.59 21.32
N ASP A 29 -7.56 -4.33 20.89
CA ASP A 29 -6.65 -3.81 19.88
C ASP A 29 -5.36 -3.36 20.58
N SER A 30 -4.63 -4.31 21.16
CA SER A 30 -3.17 -4.19 21.16
C SER A 30 -2.70 -4.57 19.75
N SER A 31 -3.09 -3.77 18.76
CA SER A 31 -2.55 -3.87 17.41
C SER A 31 -1.03 -3.78 17.57
N ILE A 32 -0.33 -4.84 17.18
CA ILE A 32 1.14 -4.92 17.18
C ILE A 32 1.76 -3.71 16.45
N HIS A 33 0.96 -3.02 15.63
CA HIS A 33 1.34 -1.83 14.86
C HIS A 33 1.22 -0.52 15.63
N LYS A 34 0.61 -0.48 16.83
CA LYS A 34 0.56 0.74 17.64
C LYS A 34 1.96 1.22 18.01
N ASP A 35 2.87 0.28 18.24
CA ASP A 35 4.27 0.55 18.59
C ASP A 35 5.17 0.68 17.36
N TRP A 36 4.62 0.54 16.15
CA TRP A 36 5.38 0.72 14.93
C TRP A 36 5.52 2.20 14.60
N ASP A 37 6.70 2.57 14.12
CA ASP A 37 6.95 3.91 13.64
C ASP A 37 6.04 4.26 12.46
N GLU A 38 5.88 5.56 12.20
CA GLU A 38 5.00 6.07 11.16
C GLU A 38 5.32 5.50 9.77
N ARG A 39 6.60 5.25 9.49
CA ARG A 39 7.05 4.74 8.19
C ARG A 39 6.77 3.25 8.04
N SER A 40 6.95 2.44 9.09
CA SER A 40 6.53 1.04 9.08
C SER A 40 5.01 0.92 8.86
N ARG A 41 4.22 1.78 9.51
CA ARG A 41 2.76 1.83 9.31
C ARG A 41 2.37 2.28 7.89
N ALA A 42 3.01 3.33 7.37
CA ALA A 42 2.80 3.81 6.01
C ALA A 42 3.12 2.73 4.97
N SER A 43 4.24 2.04 5.14
CA SER A 43 4.68 0.92 4.31
C SER A 43 3.62 -0.19 4.25
N LEU A 44 3.04 -0.51 5.39
CA LEU A 44 2.01 -1.55 5.50
C LEU A 44 0.73 -1.15 4.72
N VAL A 45 0.31 0.11 4.83
CA VAL A 45 -0.84 0.66 4.08
C VAL A 45 -0.57 0.67 2.57
N ILE A 46 0.61 1.10 2.16
CA ILE A 46 1.02 1.12 0.75
C ILE A 46 0.97 -0.30 0.17
N LEU A 47 1.62 -1.26 0.84
CA LEU A 47 1.66 -2.64 0.39
C LEU A 47 0.27 -3.30 0.40
N TRP A 48 -0.59 -2.99 1.36
CA TRP A 48 -1.98 -3.44 1.34
C TRP A 48 -2.71 -2.95 0.09
N GLY A 49 -2.55 -1.67 -0.24
CA GLY A 49 -3.12 -1.05 -1.44
C GLY A 49 -2.62 -1.64 -2.76
N LEU A 50 -1.37 -2.12 -2.77
CA LEU A 50 -0.75 -2.68 -3.96
C LEU A 50 -1.00 -4.19 -4.11
N LEU A 51 -1.16 -4.92 -3.01
CA LEU A 51 -1.16 -6.38 -3.01
C LEU A 51 -2.52 -6.98 -2.64
N VAL A 52 -3.27 -6.35 -1.73
CA VAL A 52 -4.55 -6.86 -1.24
C VAL A 52 -5.72 -6.20 -1.97
N TYR A 53 -5.73 -4.88 -2.07
CA TYR A 53 -6.83 -4.15 -2.72
C TYR A 53 -7.16 -4.64 -4.14
N PRO A 54 -6.20 -4.90 -5.05
CA PRO A 54 -6.51 -5.37 -6.40
C PRO A 54 -7.12 -6.77 -6.44
N ALA A 55 -6.91 -7.59 -5.41
CA ALA A 55 -7.55 -8.90 -5.30
C ALA A 55 -9.01 -8.79 -4.80
N LEU A 56 -9.34 -7.72 -4.08
CA LEU A 56 -10.68 -7.44 -3.55
C LEU A 56 -11.57 -6.68 -4.55
N ASP A 57 -11.01 -5.74 -5.31
CA ASP A 57 -11.77 -4.91 -6.24
C ASP A 57 -12.09 -5.69 -7.54
N PRO A 58 -13.38 -5.92 -7.88
CA PRO A 58 -13.75 -6.68 -9.08
C PRO A 58 -13.23 -6.10 -10.40
N GLU A 59 -13.03 -4.78 -10.49
CA GLU A 59 -12.53 -4.14 -11.71
C GLU A 59 -11.03 -4.39 -11.91
N LEU A 60 -10.30 -4.55 -10.81
CA LEU A 60 -8.85 -4.74 -10.81
C LEU A 60 -8.45 -6.21 -10.72
N ARG A 61 -9.34 -7.05 -10.20
CA ARG A 61 -9.11 -8.48 -10.00
C ARG A 61 -8.70 -9.13 -11.32
N THR A 62 -7.49 -9.70 -11.31
CA THR A 62 -6.99 -10.52 -12.41
C THR A 62 -6.89 -11.98 -11.96
N GLN A 63 -6.69 -12.91 -12.90
CA GLN A 63 -6.45 -14.32 -12.57
C GLN A 63 -5.09 -14.54 -11.87
N ARG A 64 -4.19 -13.55 -11.90
CA ARG A 64 -2.87 -13.63 -11.27
C ARG A 64 -2.91 -12.95 -9.91
N GLU A 65 -2.24 -13.56 -8.94
CA GLU A 65 -2.01 -12.95 -7.64
C GLU A 65 -1.23 -11.63 -7.82
N PRO A 66 -1.70 -10.51 -7.23
CA PRO A 66 -1.00 -9.22 -7.28
C PRO A 66 0.42 -9.32 -6.72
N SER A 67 1.36 -8.68 -7.42
CA SER A 67 2.77 -8.69 -7.04
C SER A 67 3.45 -7.41 -7.49
N VAL A 68 4.42 -6.91 -6.73
CA VAL A 68 5.21 -5.71 -7.05
C VAL A 68 6.70 -5.95 -6.89
N ARG A 69 7.55 -5.18 -7.57
CA ARG A 69 8.99 -5.18 -7.33
C ARG A 69 9.36 -4.17 -6.25
N GLU A 70 10.37 -4.49 -5.47
CA GLU A 70 10.82 -3.66 -4.34
C GLU A 70 11.26 -2.25 -4.75
N ASP A 71 12.01 -2.16 -5.84
CA ASP A 71 12.51 -0.92 -6.41
C ASP A 71 11.39 -0.04 -6.95
N GLU A 72 10.40 -0.64 -7.63
CA GLU A 72 9.23 0.09 -8.13
C GLU A 72 8.44 0.73 -6.99
N VAL A 73 8.26 0.01 -5.87
CA VAL A 73 7.60 0.56 -4.69
C VAL A 73 8.41 1.70 -4.09
N TYR A 74 9.73 1.53 -3.97
CA TYR A 74 10.61 2.54 -3.43
C TYR A 74 10.59 3.84 -4.25
N ASP A 75 10.69 3.74 -5.58
CA ASP A 75 10.72 4.90 -6.46
C ASP A 75 9.40 5.68 -6.42
N LEU A 76 8.28 4.98 -6.27
CA LEU A 76 6.95 5.60 -6.23
C LEU A 76 6.61 6.24 -4.88
N PHE A 77 7.11 5.67 -3.78
CA PHE A 77 6.72 6.08 -2.43
C PHE A 77 7.89 6.52 -1.56
N ARG A 78 9.03 6.87 -2.16
CA ARG A 78 10.25 7.37 -1.51
C ARG A 78 9.97 8.31 -0.33
N ASP A 79 9.10 9.29 -0.51
CA ASP A 79 8.84 10.31 0.51
C ASP A 79 8.23 9.73 1.80
N TYR A 80 7.54 8.58 1.70
CA TYR A 80 6.93 7.87 2.83
C TYR A 80 7.82 6.76 3.38
N LEU A 81 8.66 6.17 2.53
CA LEU A 81 9.56 5.05 2.87
C LEU A 81 10.93 5.53 3.36
N GLY A 82 11.24 6.81 3.12
CA GLY A 82 12.52 7.50 3.34
C GLY A 82 13.72 6.83 2.66
N THR A 83 14.80 6.52 3.39
CA THR A 83 16.02 6.03 2.73
C THR A 83 15.89 4.56 2.30
N ALA A 84 16.70 4.14 1.33
CA ALA A 84 16.74 2.75 0.87
C ALA A 84 17.11 1.78 2.01
N SER A 85 17.95 2.22 2.95
CA SER A 85 18.31 1.44 4.14
C SER A 85 17.09 1.22 5.04
N ASP A 86 16.32 2.28 5.30
CA ASP A 86 15.11 2.21 6.11
C ASP A 86 14.06 1.32 5.46
N TRP A 87 13.87 1.47 4.14
CA TRP A 87 12.95 0.63 3.38
C TRP A 87 13.29 -0.86 3.49
N ASN A 88 14.57 -1.21 3.30
CA ASN A 88 15.05 -2.59 3.44
C ASN A 88 14.85 -3.12 4.86
N ASN A 89 15.06 -2.29 5.90
CA ASN A 89 14.82 -2.68 7.28
C ASN A 89 13.33 -2.97 7.54
N VAL A 90 12.44 -2.12 7.03
CA VAL A 90 10.99 -2.34 7.10
C VAL A 90 10.61 -3.64 6.38
N LEU A 91 11.12 -3.89 5.17
CA LEU A 91 10.83 -5.12 4.44
C LEU A 91 11.26 -6.38 5.19
N LYS A 92 12.43 -6.36 5.83
CA LYS A 92 12.88 -7.47 6.68
C LYS A 92 11.91 -7.72 7.84
N GLN A 93 11.46 -6.65 8.50
CA GLN A 93 10.48 -6.74 9.59
C GLN A 93 9.13 -7.28 9.09
N LEU A 94 8.62 -6.75 7.98
CA LEU A 94 7.36 -7.19 7.37
C LEU A 94 7.41 -8.67 6.94
N LYS A 95 8.54 -9.12 6.39
CA LYS A 95 8.76 -10.51 6.03
C LYS A 95 8.80 -11.41 7.27
N ALA A 96 9.53 -11.00 8.32
CA ALA A 96 9.66 -11.78 9.56
C ALA A 96 8.31 -12.06 10.24
N HIS A 97 7.34 -11.15 10.07
CA HIS A 97 6.00 -11.29 10.63
C HIS A 97 4.95 -11.80 9.64
N ASP A 98 5.33 -12.25 8.44
CA ASP A 98 4.43 -12.77 7.40
C ASP A 98 3.39 -11.73 6.89
N TYR A 99 3.75 -10.45 6.86
CA TYR A 99 3.00 -9.45 6.10
C TYR A 99 3.33 -9.52 4.61
N ILE A 100 4.56 -9.86 4.25
CA ILE A 100 4.96 -10.02 2.86
C ILE A 100 5.68 -11.34 2.64
N ARG A 101 5.63 -11.84 1.41
CA ARG A 101 6.44 -12.96 0.94
C ARG A 101 7.10 -12.58 -0.37
N TYR A 102 8.21 -13.24 -0.69
CA TYR A 102 8.82 -13.15 -2.01
C TYR A 102 8.36 -14.34 -2.85
N ARG A 103 8.12 -14.14 -4.14
CA ARG A 103 7.92 -15.25 -5.08
C ARG A 103 9.19 -16.08 -5.22
N ARG A 104 9.06 -17.25 -5.85
CA ARG A 104 10.20 -18.14 -6.14
C ARG A 104 11.32 -17.46 -6.94
N ASP A 105 10.99 -16.42 -7.72
CA ASP A 105 11.96 -15.60 -8.45
C ASP A 105 12.81 -14.69 -7.54
N GLY A 106 12.42 -14.50 -6.28
CA GLY A 106 13.08 -13.62 -5.31
C GLY A 106 12.94 -12.12 -5.62
N GLN A 107 12.30 -11.75 -6.73
CA GLN A 107 12.26 -10.38 -7.24
C GLN A 107 10.93 -9.68 -6.98
N ARG A 108 9.87 -10.46 -6.76
CA ARG A 108 8.51 -9.94 -6.60
C ARG A 108 7.99 -10.20 -5.19
N ILE A 109 7.45 -9.15 -4.59
CA ILE A 109 6.76 -9.16 -3.31
C ILE A 109 5.29 -9.50 -3.56
N VAL A 110 4.73 -10.40 -2.75
CA VAL A 110 3.31 -10.76 -2.69
C VAL A 110 2.79 -10.64 -1.26
N ALA A 111 1.47 -10.58 -1.11
CA ALA A 111 0.84 -10.48 0.21
C ALA A 111 1.09 -11.75 1.04
N GLY A 112 1.66 -11.58 2.24
CA GLY A 112 1.65 -12.60 3.27
C GLY A 112 0.29 -12.67 3.97
N THR A 113 0.07 -13.70 4.79
CA THR A 113 -1.25 -13.93 5.40
C THR A 113 -1.65 -12.77 6.32
N LYS A 114 -0.70 -12.21 7.08
CA LYS A 114 -1.02 -11.13 8.03
C LYS A 114 -1.38 -9.81 7.35
N LEU A 115 -0.96 -9.57 6.11
CA LEU A 115 -1.29 -8.32 5.42
C LEU A 115 -2.80 -8.22 5.14
N TRP A 116 -3.47 -9.34 4.88
CA TRP A 116 -4.92 -9.38 4.69
C TRP A 116 -5.70 -8.90 5.91
N THR A 117 -5.16 -9.14 7.11
CA THR A 117 -5.79 -8.83 8.39
C THR A 117 -5.16 -7.65 9.10
N ALA A 118 -4.11 -7.04 8.52
CA ALA A 118 -3.32 -6.01 9.17
C ALA A 118 -4.07 -4.69 9.34
N VAL A 119 -5.11 -4.47 8.54
CA VAL A 119 -5.89 -3.25 8.49
C VAL A 119 -7.37 -3.59 8.38
N ASP A 120 -8.23 -2.67 8.82
CA ASP A 120 -9.66 -2.76 8.58
C ASP A 120 -9.94 -2.66 7.08
N ALA A 121 -10.08 -3.81 6.43
CA ALA A 121 -10.22 -3.92 4.99
C ALA A 121 -11.44 -3.14 4.46
N ALA A 122 -12.52 -3.03 5.24
CA ALA A 122 -13.71 -2.28 4.82
C ALA A 122 -13.45 -0.78 4.81
N LYS A 123 -12.77 -0.26 5.84
CA LYS A 123 -12.34 1.15 5.88
C LYS A 123 -11.32 1.45 4.79
N MET A 124 -10.31 0.60 4.67
CA MET A 124 -9.23 0.77 3.69
C MET A 124 -9.73 0.66 2.26
N TYR A 125 -10.64 -0.29 1.96
CA TYR A 125 -11.26 -0.40 0.64
C TYR A 125 -11.99 0.90 0.26
N ARG A 126 -12.78 1.48 1.18
CA ARG A 126 -13.47 2.76 0.93
C ARG A 126 -12.48 3.90 0.65
N LEU A 127 -11.43 4.01 1.46
CA LEU A 127 -10.37 5.00 1.26
C LEU A 127 -9.69 4.82 -0.09
N PHE A 128 -9.24 3.61 -0.41
CA PHE A 128 -8.55 3.31 -1.67
C PHE A 128 -9.45 3.50 -2.90
N ARG A 129 -10.73 3.09 -2.83
CA ARG A 129 -11.72 3.26 -3.91
C ARG A 129 -12.02 4.73 -4.19
N SER A 130 -12.06 5.57 -3.15
CA SER A 130 -12.22 7.02 -3.28
C SER A 130 -10.92 7.73 -3.69
N SER A 131 -9.76 7.14 -3.37
CA SER A 131 -8.46 7.68 -3.72
C SER A 131 -8.13 7.35 -5.19
N VAL A 132 -8.32 8.36 -6.05
CA VAL A 132 -8.02 8.29 -7.50
C VAL A 132 -6.56 7.92 -7.80
N ILE A 133 -5.67 8.09 -6.82
CA ILE A 133 -4.22 7.83 -6.87
C ILE A 133 -3.91 6.40 -7.34
N VAL A 134 -4.60 5.42 -6.78
CA VAL A 134 -4.31 4.01 -7.05
C VAL A 134 -4.96 3.58 -8.36
N ARG A 135 -6.19 4.02 -8.62
CA ARG A 135 -6.92 3.72 -9.86
C ARG A 135 -6.17 4.20 -11.11
N ASN A 136 -5.58 5.39 -11.08
CA ASN A 136 -4.81 5.92 -12.20
C ASN A 136 -3.46 5.19 -12.39
N MET A 137 -2.78 4.81 -11.31
CA MET A 137 -1.56 3.97 -11.38
C MET A 137 -1.83 2.60 -12.01
N TRP A 138 -2.94 1.94 -11.63
CA TRP A 138 -3.30 0.63 -12.18
C TRP A 138 -3.71 0.70 -13.65
N LEU A 139 -4.39 1.79 -14.06
CA LEU A 139 -4.75 2.00 -15.46
C LEU A 139 -3.49 2.20 -16.34
N ASP A 140 -2.49 2.92 -15.82
CA ASP A 140 -1.23 3.17 -16.55
C ASP A 140 -0.37 1.89 -16.67
N GLN A 141 -0.30 1.09 -15.59
CA GLN A 141 0.35 -0.23 -15.58
C GLN A 141 -0.35 -1.24 -16.50
N ARG A 142 -1.70 -1.26 -16.54
CA ARG A 142 -2.48 -2.10 -17.47
C ARG A 142 -2.30 -1.70 -18.94
N GLN A 143 -2.08 -0.42 -19.23
CA GLN A 143 -1.78 0.04 -20.60
C GLN A 143 -0.37 -0.36 -21.05
N LYS A 144 0.65 -0.27 -20.18
CA LYS A 144 2.01 -0.76 -20.49
C LYS A 144 2.06 -2.27 -20.76
N GLY A 145 1.25 -3.06 -20.06
CA GLY A 145 1.17 -4.51 -20.29
C GLY A 145 0.50 -4.94 -21.61
N LYS A 146 -0.24 -4.05 -22.28
CA LYS A 146 -0.90 -4.33 -23.57
C LYS A 146 -0.07 -3.98 -24.81
N ASN A 147 0.94 -3.12 -24.68
CA ASN A 147 1.79 -2.70 -25.81
C ASN A 147 3.00 -3.62 -26.07
N ASN A 148 3.20 -4.67 -25.27
CA ASN A 148 4.28 -5.65 -25.43
C ASN A 148 3.76 -7.06 -25.80
N GLY A 149 2.54 -7.15 -26.36
CA GLY A 149 1.93 -8.40 -26.82
C GLY A 149 1.84 -8.44 -28.33
#